data_AF-A0A399NGU1-F1
#
_entry.id   AF-A0A399NGU1-F1
#
_cell.length_a   1.000
_cell.length_b   1.000
_cell.length_c   1.000
_cell.angle_alpha   90.00
_cell.angle_beta   90.00
_cell.angle_gamma   90.00
#
_symmetry.space_group_name_H-M   'P 1'
#
loop_
_entity.id
_entity.type
_entity.pdbx_description
1 polymer ?
#
loop_
_entity_poly.entity_id
_entity_poly.type
_entity_poly.pdbx_seq_one_letter_code
_entity_poly.pdbx_strand_id
1 'polypeptide(L)'
;MSAIEGRATARTYGNWRKPRTRGVGGLGMFPTMFGFAGAVMVIIVATNKGLVAGVITAAVFAGVLAAVAVKDKHGESGMIRIMNRAGWLFARNRGAHLYRSGPLGFAEWGTAQLPGLAAGSRLTEWKDSYGRPFALIEVPSTNDFTVVLGAEPDGSALVDQEQVDIWVAEWGSWLEALADEPGLVAASVTLETAPDTGTRLASEVLGRIDDRGSAFSKSVLRKIVATYPAGAATIKAYVAITFAGAARTGAARRSPEEMGRELAYRLPGLTSGLSSTGAGAARPLTAQDLCEVVRIAYDPAAAILIDQANSAGQATELYWPEVGPTAHQAAWDSYRHDSALSVSWMMSQAPRGNVGESILSRLLAPHRHIARKRVTMLYRPIDPARAAAIVEADKRDAEFLVGSTKNPTGRSRKDVIAAFANESEESGGAGLVNFGMVVTATVQDPATIEDARAAVDSLSAQARIRLRVVHGSQDSAFAAGLPLGLVLPRHLAIPHDIRDQL
;
A
#
# COMPACT_ATOMS: atom_id res chain seq x y z
N MET A 1 -24.47 44.18 13.01
CA MET A 1 -25.34 43.15 13.64
C MET A 1 -25.09 41.85 12.88
N SER A 2 -23.95 41.18 13.10
CA SER A 2 -23.63 40.27 14.23
C SER A 2 -24.31 38.91 14.10
N ALA A 3 -23.53 37.91 13.64
CA ALA A 3 -23.64 36.46 13.93
C ALA A 3 -23.29 35.52 12.73
N ILE A 4 -22.26 35.83 11.92
CA ILE A 4 -21.60 34.81 11.07
C ILE A 4 -20.07 34.94 11.19
N GLU A 5 -19.58 35.17 12.40
CA GLU A 5 -18.17 34.95 12.75
C GLU A 5 -18.12 33.71 13.65
N GLY A 6 -17.32 32.71 13.27
CA GLY A 6 -16.83 31.70 14.21
C GLY A 6 -17.42 30.29 14.18
N ARG A 7 -18.07 29.82 13.10
CA ARG A 7 -18.11 28.36 12.87
C ARG A 7 -16.94 27.99 11.97
N ALA A 8 -15.83 27.56 12.57
CA ALA A 8 -14.77 26.86 11.85
C ALA A 8 -15.43 25.70 11.09
N THR A 9 -15.61 25.85 9.78
CA THR A 9 -16.13 24.79 8.94
C THR A 9 -15.09 23.68 8.92
N ALA A 10 -15.47 22.48 9.35
CA ALA A 10 -14.57 21.32 9.35
C ALA A 10 -13.88 21.19 7.99
N ARG A 11 -12.55 21.08 7.98
CA ARG A 11 -11.78 20.90 6.75
C ARG A 11 -12.20 19.59 6.10
N THR A 12 -12.32 19.61 4.78
CA THR A 12 -12.68 18.42 4.02
C THR A 12 -11.71 18.22 2.88
N TYR A 13 -11.33 16.96 2.64
CA TYR A 13 -10.35 16.55 1.65
C TYR A 13 -11.06 15.79 0.53
N GLY A 14 -10.65 15.99 -0.72
CA GLY A 14 -11.38 15.48 -1.88
C GLY A 14 -10.62 15.60 -3.18
N ASN A 15 -11.36 15.72 -4.29
CA ASN A 15 -10.82 15.96 -5.63
C ASN A 15 -9.83 14.91 -6.16
N TRP A 16 -9.83 13.69 -5.60
CA TRP A 16 -8.99 12.61 -6.13
C TRP A 16 -9.40 12.26 -7.56
N ARG A 17 -8.44 12.33 -8.48
CA ARG A 17 -8.63 11.96 -9.88
C ARG A 17 -7.87 10.68 -10.18
N LYS A 18 -8.49 9.83 -10.99
CA LYS A 18 -7.78 8.74 -11.65
C LYS A 18 -7.30 9.29 -12.99
N PRO A 19 -6.00 9.18 -13.33
CA PRO A 19 -5.52 9.50 -14.67
C PRO A 19 -6.33 8.73 -15.71
N ARG A 20 -6.75 9.41 -16.79
CA ARG A 20 -7.51 8.78 -17.88
C ARG A 20 -6.86 9.10 -19.20
N THR A 21 -6.75 8.11 -20.08
CA THR A 21 -6.36 8.36 -21.47
C THR A 21 -7.54 8.83 -22.32
N ARG A 22 -7.24 9.76 -23.23
CA ARG A 22 -8.17 10.32 -24.21
C ARG A 22 -8.79 9.24 -25.08
N GLY A 23 -10.10 9.28 -25.28
CA GLY A 23 -10.80 8.47 -26.27
C GLY A 23 -12.26 8.85 -26.42
N VAL A 24 -12.95 8.24 -27.38
CA VAL A 24 -14.31 8.63 -27.79
C VAL A 24 -15.35 7.81 -27.03
N GLY A 25 -16.41 8.45 -26.53
CA GLY A 25 -17.55 7.76 -25.91
C GLY A 25 -17.23 7.05 -24.58
N GLY A 26 -16.18 7.46 -23.87
CA GLY A 26 -15.76 6.85 -22.60
C GLY A 26 -14.84 5.62 -22.74
N LEU A 27 -14.52 5.22 -23.98
CA LEU A 27 -13.44 4.30 -24.30
C LEU A 27 -12.10 5.04 -24.22
N GLY A 28 -11.03 4.34 -23.81
CA GLY A 28 -9.67 4.90 -23.85
C GLY A 28 -9.14 5.00 -25.28
N MET A 29 -7.90 5.47 -25.43
CA MET A 29 -7.27 5.64 -26.75
C MET A 29 -7.14 4.31 -27.50
N PHE A 30 -6.64 3.27 -26.82
CA PHE A 30 -6.41 1.96 -27.44
C PHE A 30 -7.68 1.26 -27.94
N PRO A 31 -8.78 1.15 -27.15
CA PRO A 31 -10.02 0.57 -27.68
C PRO A 31 -10.62 1.40 -28.83
N THR A 32 -10.46 2.73 -28.81
CA THR A 32 -10.92 3.61 -29.88
C THR A 32 -10.16 3.31 -31.19
N MET A 33 -8.83 3.26 -31.14
CA MET A 33 -7.99 2.93 -32.30
C MET A 33 -8.25 1.51 -32.81
N PHE A 34 -8.41 0.54 -31.91
CA PHE A 34 -8.77 -0.83 -32.26
C PHE A 34 -10.13 -0.91 -32.94
N GLY A 35 -11.10 -0.11 -32.49
CA GLY A 35 -12.42 -0.03 -33.14
C GLY A 35 -12.36 0.54 -34.55
N PHE A 36 -11.58 1.61 -34.78
CA PHE A 36 -11.37 2.14 -36.13
C PHE A 36 -10.66 1.15 -37.05
N ALA A 37 -9.56 0.54 -36.58
CA ALA A 37 -8.85 -0.49 -37.34
C ALA A 37 -9.76 -1.70 -37.63
N GLY A 38 -10.60 -2.10 -36.66
CA GLY A 38 -11.60 -3.14 -36.82
C GLY A 38 -12.63 -2.80 -37.90
N ALA A 39 -13.16 -1.57 -37.92
CA ALA A 39 -14.10 -1.13 -38.95
C ALA A 39 -13.47 -1.18 -40.35
N VAL A 40 -12.22 -0.73 -40.50
CA VAL A 40 -11.49 -0.82 -41.77
C VAL A 40 -11.28 -2.29 -42.19
N MET A 41 -10.89 -3.16 -41.25
CA MET A 41 -10.70 -4.58 -41.52
C MET A 41 -12.01 -5.27 -41.94
N VAL A 42 -13.13 -4.94 -41.30
CA VAL A 42 -14.45 -5.44 -41.67
C VAL A 42 -14.80 -5.08 -43.11
N ILE A 43 -14.53 -3.83 -43.53
CA ILE A 43 -14.75 -3.38 -44.91
C ILE A 43 -13.86 -4.18 -45.88
N ILE A 44 -12.57 -4.34 -45.58
CA ILE A 44 -11.62 -5.09 -46.43
C ILE A 44 -12.07 -6.56 -46.59
N VAL A 45 -12.49 -7.21 -45.52
CA VAL A 45 -12.94 -8.61 -45.55
C VAL A 45 -14.27 -8.74 -46.30
N ALA A 46 -15.21 -7.82 -46.07
CA ALA A 46 -16.50 -7.81 -46.76
C ALA A 46 -16.34 -7.67 -48.28
N THR A 47 -15.43 -6.79 -48.71
CA THR A 47 -15.14 -6.55 -50.14
C THR A 47 -14.45 -7.74 -50.80
N ASN A 48 -13.50 -8.40 -50.13
CA ASN A 48 -12.70 -9.47 -50.75
C ASN A 48 -13.28 -10.89 -50.59
N LYS A 49 -13.97 -11.17 -49.48
CA LYS A 49 -14.46 -12.51 -49.13
C LYS A 49 -15.99 -12.60 -49.01
N GLY A 50 -16.69 -11.51 -49.33
CA GLY A 50 -18.14 -11.42 -49.29
C GLY A 50 -18.71 -11.03 -47.93
N LEU A 51 -20.00 -10.67 -47.95
CA LEU A 51 -20.71 -10.06 -46.81
C LEU A 51 -20.69 -10.93 -45.54
N VAL A 52 -20.84 -12.25 -45.70
CA VAL A 52 -20.87 -13.20 -44.55
C VAL A 52 -19.56 -13.17 -43.77
N ALA A 53 -18.42 -13.19 -44.47
CA ALA A 53 -17.10 -13.09 -43.83
C ALA A 53 -16.89 -11.72 -43.14
N GLY A 54 -17.41 -10.65 -43.73
CA GLY A 54 -17.44 -9.32 -43.12
C GLY A 54 -18.24 -9.28 -41.82
N VAL A 55 -19.44 -9.87 -41.80
CA VAL A 55 -20.30 -9.94 -40.60
C VAL A 55 -19.64 -10.74 -39.48
N ILE A 56 -19.01 -11.89 -39.79
CA ILE A 56 -18.27 -12.68 -38.78
C ILE A 56 -17.13 -11.85 -38.20
N THR A 57 -16.37 -11.16 -39.04
CA THR A 57 -15.27 -10.28 -38.61
C THR A 57 -15.81 -9.16 -37.71
N ALA A 58 -16.91 -8.53 -38.10
CA ALA A 58 -17.56 -7.48 -37.31
C ALA A 58 -18.02 -8.01 -35.95
N ALA A 59 -18.61 -9.21 -35.90
CA ALA A 59 -19.03 -9.85 -34.65
C ALA A 59 -17.84 -10.13 -33.72
N VAL A 60 -16.69 -10.57 -34.26
CA VAL A 60 -15.46 -10.78 -33.47
C VAL A 60 -14.95 -9.46 -32.90
N PHE A 61 -14.78 -8.42 -33.72
CA PHE A 61 -14.32 -7.10 -33.24
C PHE A 61 -15.30 -6.48 -32.24
N ALA A 62 -16.61 -6.57 -32.50
CA ALA A 62 -17.63 -6.11 -31.57
C ALA A 62 -17.60 -6.88 -30.25
N GLY A 63 -17.39 -8.20 -30.28
CA GLY A 63 -17.23 -9.03 -29.09
C GLY A 63 -16.01 -8.64 -28.25
N VAL A 64 -14.86 -8.39 -28.90
CA VAL A 64 -13.64 -7.92 -28.23
C VAL A 64 -13.84 -6.53 -27.64
N LEU A 65 -14.42 -5.59 -28.40
CA LEU A 65 -14.73 -4.26 -27.91
C LEU A 65 -15.72 -4.30 -26.75
N ALA A 66 -16.75 -5.13 -26.81
CA ALA A 66 -17.71 -5.32 -25.72
C ALA A 66 -17.01 -5.87 -24.46
N ALA A 67 -16.12 -6.84 -24.60
CA ALA A 67 -15.34 -7.39 -23.49
C ALA A 67 -14.42 -6.34 -22.82
N VAL A 68 -13.95 -5.35 -23.58
CA VAL A 68 -13.14 -4.23 -23.07
C VAL A 68 -14.01 -3.10 -22.50
N ALA A 69 -15.17 -2.82 -23.12
CA ALA A 69 -16.08 -1.75 -22.75
C ALA A 69 -16.87 -2.06 -21.46
N VAL A 70 -17.23 -3.32 -21.25
CA VAL A 70 -17.93 -3.76 -20.03
C VAL A 70 -16.95 -3.74 -18.86
N LYS A 71 -17.03 -2.65 -18.10
CA LYS A 71 -16.27 -2.45 -16.86
C LYS A 71 -17.11 -2.88 -15.67
N ASP A 72 -16.49 -3.61 -14.75
CA ASP A 72 -17.10 -3.94 -13.46
C ASP A 72 -17.19 -2.71 -12.55
N LYS A 73 -17.83 -2.83 -11.38
CA LYS A 73 -17.85 -1.85 -10.30
C LYS A 73 -16.45 -1.37 -9.89
N HIS A 74 -15.40 -2.14 -10.16
CA HIS A 74 -14.00 -1.80 -9.90
C HIS A 74 -13.28 -1.12 -11.08
N GLY A 75 -13.97 -0.88 -12.20
CA GLY A 75 -13.38 -0.27 -13.40
C GLY A 75 -12.52 -1.21 -14.25
N GLU A 76 -12.43 -2.49 -13.88
CA GLU A 76 -11.74 -3.51 -14.67
C GLU A 76 -12.61 -4.05 -15.80
N SER A 77 -11.99 -4.26 -16.96
CA SER A 77 -12.63 -4.87 -18.12
C SER A 77 -12.77 -6.39 -17.97
N GLY A 78 -13.68 -6.99 -18.75
CA GLY A 78 -13.79 -8.45 -18.86
C GLY A 78 -12.49 -9.10 -19.32
N MET A 79 -11.77 -8.45 -20.24
CA MET A 79 -10.48 -8.94 -20.76
C MET A 79 -9.41 -9.08 -19.66
N ILE A 80 -9.26 -8.09 -18.78
CA ILE A 80 -8.31 -8.15 -17.66
C ILE A 80 -8.65 -9.32 -16.72
N ARG A 81 -9.93 -9.56 -16.43
CA ARG A 81 -10.35 -10.69 -15.60
C ARG A 81 -9.99 -12.04 -16.22
N ILE A 82 -10.16 -12.19 -17.54
CA ILE A 82 -9.75 -13.40 -18.27
C ILE A 82 -8.23 -13.56 -18.21
N MET A 83 -7.47 -12.50 -18.46
CA MET A 83 -6.01 -12.52 -18.37
C MET A 83 -5.51 -12.91 -16.97
N ASN A 84 -6.10 -12.34 -15.91
CA ASN A 84 -5.77 -12.68 -14.53
C ASN A 84 -6.07 -14.16 -14.23
N ARG A 85 -7.21 -14.68 -14.72
CA ARG A 85 -7.58 -16.09 -14.55
C ARG A 85 -6.63 -17.02 -15.31
N ALA A 86 -6.27 -16.68 -16.54
CA ALA A 86 -5.33 -17.43 -17.35
C ALA A 86 -3.92 -17.43 -16.73
N GLY A 87 -3.44 -16.26 -16.29
CA GLY A 87 -2.17 -16.12 -15.58
C GLY A 87 -2.12 -16.95 -14.30
N TRP A 88 -3.20 -16.96 -13.53
CA TRP A 88 -3.32 -17.82 -12.35
C TRP A 88 -3.30 -19.31 -12.69
N LEU A 89 -4.06 -19.75 -13.69
CA LEU A 89 -4.06 -21.15 -14.11
C LEU A 89 -2.67 -21.60 -14.53
N PHE A 90 -1.95 -20.74 -15.25
CA PHE A 90 -0.58 -20.98 -15.66
C PHE A 90 0.39 -21.03 -14.48
N ALA A 91 0.31 -20.07 -13.55
CA ALA A 91 1.12 -20.04 -12.33
C ALA A 91 0.85 -21.28 -11.46
N ARG A 92 -0.41 -21.70 -11.34
CA ARG A 92 -0.82 -22.90 -10.61
C ARG A 92 -0.25 -24.16 -11.27
N ASN A 93 -0.39 -24.30 -12.59
CA ASN A 93 0.11 -25.45 -13.34
C ASN A 93 1.64 -25.56 -13.29
N ARG A 94 2.35 -24.44 -13.15
CA ARG A 94 3.81 -24.40 -12.94
C ARG A 94 4.24 -24.60 -11.50
N GLY A 95 3.31 -24.74 -10.56
CA GLY A 95 3.63 -24.88 -9.13
C GLY A 95 4.06 -23.58 -8.45
N ALA A 96 4.04 -22.42 -9.12
CA ALA A 96 4.52 -21.14 -8.58
C ALA A 96 3.70 -20.62 -7.38
N HIS A 97 2.48 -21.14 -7.19
CA HIS A 97 1.63 -20.86 -6.03
C HIS A 97 2.06 -21.60 -4.74
N LEU A 98 3.01 -22.54 -4.84
CA LEU A 98 3.54 -23.30 -3.72
C LEU A 98 4.97 -22.86 -3.46
N TYR A 99 5.28 -22.65 -2.18
CA TYR A 99 6.63 -22.34 -1.73
C TYR A 99 6.97 -23.20 -0.53
N ARG A 100 8.15 -23.81 -0.59
CA ARG A 100 8.75 -24.59 0.49
C ARG A 100 10.18 -24.07 0.62
N SER A 101 10.53 -23.63 1.81
CA SER A 101 11.88 -23.20 2.16
C SER A 101 12.52 -24.25 3.07
N GLY A 102 13.69 -23.95 3.61
CA GLY A 102 14.40 -24.93 4.43
C GLY A 102 15.15 -25.98 3.60
N PRO A 103 15.63 -27.06 4.24
CA PRO A 103 16.30 -28.19 3.58
C PRO A 103 15.46 -28.93 2.52
N LEU A 104 14.14 -28.74 2.56
CA LEU A 104 13.19 -29.31 1.61
C LEU A 104 12.88 -28.38 0.43
N GLY A 105 13.41 -27.15 0.47
CA GLY A 105 13.21 -26.11 -0.53
C GLY A 105 14.37 -25.99 -1.52
N PHE A 106 14.16 -25.14 -2.53
CA PHE A 106 15.19 -24.77 -3.53
C PHE A 106 15.95 -23.49 -3.16
N ALA A 107 15.69 -22.92 -1.98
CA ALA A 107 16.38 -21.73 -1.49
C ALA A 107 17.86 -22.03 -1.26
N GLU A 108 18.72 -21.05 -1.54
CA GLU A 108 20.16 -21.21 -1.30
C GLU A 108 20.41 -21.57 0.16
N TRP A 109 21.23 -22.59 0.38
CA TRP A 109 21.63 -23.12 1.69
C TRP A 109 20.49 -23.67 2.55
N GLY A 110 19.30 -23.91 1.99
CA GLY A 110 18.16 -24.43 2.73
C GLY A 110 17.64 -23.45 3.79
N THR A 111 17.67 -22.16 3.48
CA THR A 111 17.21 -21.07 4.36
C THR A 111 15.70 -20.82 4.20
N ALA A 112 15.09 -20.15 5.20
CA ALA A 112 13.70 -19.69 5.15
C ALA A 112 13.56 -18.34 4.42
N GLN A 113 13.97 -18.30 3.15
CA GLN A 113 14.07 -17.06 2.39
C GLN A 113 12.70 -16.38 2.16
N LEU A 114 12.73 -15.06 1.94
CA LEU A 114 11.54 -14.36 1.50
C LEU A 114 11.05 -14.87 0.14
N PRO A 115 9.73 -14.94 -0.09
CA PRO A 115 9.19 -15.40 -1.36
C PRO A 115 8.93 -14.28 -2.36
N GLY A 116 8.70 -14.67 -3.61
CA GLY A 116 8.10 -13.81 -4.64
C GLY A 116 8.89 -12.53 -4.91
N LEU A 117 8.21 -11.39 -4.86
CA LEU A 117 8.79 -10.06 -5.16
C LEU A 117 9.96 -9.69 -4.23
N ALA A 118 9.98 -10.24 -3.01
CA ALA A 118 11.00 -9.97 -2.01
C ALA A 118 12.12 -11.03 -2.00
N ALA A 119 12.07 -12.06 -2.84
CA ALA A 119 13.01 -13.18 -2.77
C ALA A 119 14.47 -12.76 -2.96
N GLY A 120 14.74 -11.90 -3.95
CA GLY A 120 16.09 -11.39 -4.20
C GLY A 120 16.55 -10.31 -3.22
N SER A 121 15.73 -9.93 -2.23
CA SER A 121 16.06 -8.79 -1.36
C SER A 121 17.24 -9.09 -0.44
N ARG A 122 18.05 -8.05 -0.18
CA ARG A 122 19.20 -8.11 0.71
C ARG A 122 19.06 -7.04 1.77
N LEU A 123 19.61 -7.30 2.95
CA LEU A 123 19.59 -6.37 4.07
C LEU A 123 21.01 -6.01 4.47
N THR A 124 21.27 -4.71 4.61
CA THR A 124 22.50 -4.17 5.19
C THR A 124 22.13 -3.19 6.30
N GLU A 125 23.04 -2.98 7.26
CA GLU A 125 22.85 -2.03 8.35
C GLU A 125 23.90 -0.93 8.29
N TRP A 126 23.44 0.30 8.51
CA TRP A 126 24.24 1.51 8.45
C TRP A 126 23.94 2.37 9.67
N LYS A 127 24.71 3.45 9.87
CA LYS A 127 24.46 4.43 10.93
C LYS A 127 24.22 5.79 10.30
N ASP A 128 23.19 6.48 10.77
CA ASP A 128 22.92 7.85 10.35
C ASP A 128 23.87 8.86 11.02
N SER A 129 23.71 10.15 10.68
CA SER A 129 24.53 11.24 11.22
C SER A 129 24.36 11.46 12.73
N TYR A 130 23.33 10.89 13.36
CA TYR A 130 23.12 10.91 14.80
C TYR A 130 23.60 9.61 15.48
N GLY A 131 24.24 8.70 14.72
CA GLY A 131 24.72 7.41 15.19
C GLY A 131 23.63 6.36 15.37
N ARG A 132 22.39 6.63 14.92
CA ARG A 132 21.27 5.68 15.00
C ARG A 132 21.44 4.62 13.92
N PRO A 133 21.40 3.32 14.26
CA PRO A 133 21.43 2.26 13.26
C PRO A 133 20.16 2.29 12.40
N PHE A 134 20.30 2.02 11.11
CA PHE A 134 19.19 1.87 10.19
C PHE A 134 19.40 0.72 9.21
N ALA A 135 18.32 -0.02 8.97
CA ALA A 135 18.21 -1.04 7.95
C ALA A 135 18.09 -0.43 6.55
N LEU A 136 18.88 -0.96 5.62
CA LEU A 136 18.79 -0.67 4.19
C LEU A 136 18.49 -1.96 3.42
N ILE A 137 17.29 -2.02 2.86
CA ILE A 137 16.84 -3.13 2.00
C ILE A 137 17.24 -2.81 0.56
N GLU A 138 17.94 -3.72 -0.10
CA GLU A 138 18.20 -3.67 -1.54
C GLU A 138 17.28 -4.68 -2.24
N VAL A 139 16.63 -4.28 -3.34
CA VAL A 139 15.92 -5.17 -4.26
C VAL A 139 16.64 -5.18 -5.61
N PRO A 140 17.55 -6.14 -5.87
CA PRO A 140 18.43 -6.12 -7.04
C PRO A 140 17.69 -6.17 -8.39
N SER A 141 16.52 -6.80 -8.45
CA SER A 141 15.73 -6.93 -9.68
C SER A 141 15.27 -5.58 -10.24
N THR A 142 14.95 -4.63 -9.34
CA THR A 142 14.51 -3.28 -9.70
C THR A 142 15.58 -2.23 -9.42
N ASN A 143 16.68 -2.62 -8.78
CA ASN A 143 17.73 -1.74 -8.28
C ASN A 143 17.14 -0.63 -7.37
N ASP A 144 16.25 -1.02 -6.47
CA ASP A 144 15.61 -0.11 -5.52
C ASP A 144 16.17 -0.34 -4.11
N PHE A 145 16.31 0.75 -3.35
CA PHE A 145 16.85 0.77 -1.99
C PHE A 145 15.82 1.37 -1.04
N THR A 146 15.50 0.69 0.05
CA THR A 146 14.45 1.12 0.98
C THR A 146 14.99 1.25 2.40
N VAL A 147 14.64 2.35 3.05
CA VAL A 147 14.81 2.54 4.51
C VAL A 147 13.43 2.50 5.17
N VAL A 148 13.35 1.87 6.35
CA VAL A 148 12.10 1.73 7.11
C VAL A 148 12.21 2.48 8.41
N LEU A 149 11.22 3.33 8.68
CA LEU A 149 11.06 4.08 9.91
C LEU A 149 9.92 3.46 10.72
N GLY A 150 10.17 3.18 12.00
CA GLY A 150 9.13 2.88 12.97
C GLY A 150 8.57 4.19 13.54
N ALA A 151 7.25 4.26 13.67
CA ALA A 151 6.52 5.40 14.19
C ALA A 151 5.48 4.96 15.23
N GLU A 152 5.19 5.85 16.17
CA GLU A 152 4.23 5.64 17.26
C GLU A 152 3.19 6.78 17.20
N PRO A 153 2.14 6.65 16.38
CA PRO A 153 1.18 7.73 16.19
C PRO A 153 0.44 8.06 17.49
N ASP A 154 0.36 9.34 17.83
CA ASP A 154 -0.24 9.82 19.09
C ASP A 154 -1.76 9.55 19.19
N GLY A 155 -2.39 9.25 18.06
CA GLY A 155 -3.84 9.11 17.94
C GLY A 155 -4.55 10.47 17.99
N SER A 156 -5.86 10.47 17.80
CA SER A 156 -6.68 11.69 17.75
C SER A 156 -7.61 11.86 18.96
N ALA A 157 -7.44 11.06 20.00
CA ALA A 157 -8.28 11.13 21.19
C ALA A 157 -7.87 12.34 22.05
N LEU A 158 -8.83 13.20 22.40
CA LEU A 158 -8.63 14.39 23.24
C LEU A 158 -7.69 15.45 22.62
N VAL A 159 -7.61 15.50 21.28
CA VAL A 159 -6.85 16.50 20.54
C VAL A 159 -7.80 17.52 19.91
N ASP A 160 -7.46 18.80 20.00
CA ASP A 160 -8.24 19.88 19.38
C ASP A 160 -8.18 19.80 17.85
N GLN A 161 -9.28 20.15 17.17
CA GLN A 161 -9.37 20.08 15.71
C GLN A 161 -8.29 20.91 15.00
N GLU A 162 -7.88 22.05 15.57
CA GLU A 162 -6.81 22.89 15.02
C GLU A 162 -5.47 22.13 14.95
N GLN A 163 -5.15 21.35 15.98
CA GLN A 163 -3.94 20.53 16.00
C GLN A 163 -4.02 19.38 14.99
N VAL A 164 -5.21 18.78 14.82
CA VAL A 164 -5.42 17.75 13.79
C VAL A 164 -5.26 18.35 12.39
N ASP A 165 -5.79 19.55 12.16
CA ASP A 165 -5.66 20.27 10.90
C ASP A 165 -4.20 20.61 10.58
N ILE A 166 -3.40 20.96 11.60
CA ILE A 166 -1.94 21.15 11.48
C ILE A 166 -1.26 19.84 11.11
N TRP A 167 -1.53 18.74 11.81
CA TRP A 167 -0.92 17.44 11.50
C TRP A 167 -1.20 16.98 10.07
N VAL A 168 -2.44 17.17 9.59
CA VAL A 168 -2.78 16.81 8.20
C VAL A 168 -2.08 17.72 7.20
N ALA A 169 -1.93 19.02 7.50
CA ALA A 169 -1.18 19.95 6.65
C ALA A 169 0.31 19.58 6.58
N GLU A 170 0.94 19.33 7.73
CA GLU A 170 2.34 18.89 7.84
C GLU A 170 2.57 17.55 7.14
N TRP A 171 1.61 16.62 7.21
CA TRP A 171 1.67 15.37 6.43
C TRP A 171 1.67 15.64 4.92
N GLY A 172 0.87 16.61 4.47
CA GLY A 172 0.88 17.09 3.08
C GLY A 172 2.23 17.68 2.68
N SER A 173 2.78 18.58 3.50
CA SER A 173 4.10 19.18 3.27
C SER A 173 5.24 18.15 3.29
N TRP A 174 5.15 17.12 4.15
CA TRP A 174 6.12 16.03 4.14
C TRP A 174 6.05 15.22 2.84
N LEU A 175 4.85 14.88 2.34
CA LEU A 175 4.69 14.19 1.06
C LEU A 175 5.18 15.04 -0.13
N GLU A 176 5.00 16.35 -0.08
CA GLU A 176 5.53 17.29 -1.08
C GLU A 176 7.06 17.30 -1.06
N ALA A 177 7.68 17.41 0.12
CA ALA A 177 9.13 17.36 0.26
C ALA A 177 9.74 16.04 -0.26
N LEU A 178 9.00 14.92 -0.20
CA LEU A 178 9.45 13.67 -0.82
C LEU A 178 9.53 13.76 -2.35
N ALA A 179 8.73 14.59 -3.01
CA ALA A 179 8.80 14.76 -4.46
C ALA A 179 10.12 15.42 -4.90
N ASP A 180 10.69 16.26 -4.05
CA ASP A 180 11.97 16.94 -4.27
C ASP A 180 13.19 16.11 -3.82
N GLU A 181 12.95 15.01 -3.11
CA GLU A 181 14.02 14.17 -2.56
C GLU A 181 14.75 13.40 -3.68
N PRO A 182 16.07 13.59 -3.86
CA PRO A 182 16.81 13.02 -4.97
C PRO A 182 16.77 11.48 -5.02
N GLY A 183 16.25 10.97 -6.13
CA GLY A 183 16.19 9.53 -6.42
C GLY A 183 15.04 8.82 -5.72
N LEU A 184 14.16 9.51 -4.99
CA LEU A 184 12.97 8.89 -4.40
C LEU A 184 12.00 8.41 -5.48
N VAL A 185 11.46 7.20 -5.32
CA VAL A 185 10.50 6.59 -6.27
C VAL A 185 9.18 6.22 -5.64
N ALA A 186 9.17 5.95 -4.34
CA ALA A 186 7.96 5.62 -3.60
C ALA A 186 8.14 5.85 -2.10
N ALA A 187 7.01 6.05 -1.43
CA ALA A 187 6.91 5.89 0.01
C ALA A 187 5.71 5.01 0.33
N SER A 188 5.72 4.32 1.46
CA SER A 188 4.56 3.57 1.93
C SER A 188 4.41 3.69 3.43
N VAL A 189 3.17 3.72 3.89
CA VAL A 189 2.82 3.82 5.31
C VAL A 189 1.98 2.63 5.67
N THR A 190 2.53 1.72 6.47
CA THR A 190 1.85 0.51 6.94
C THR A 190 1.43 0.71 8.38
N LEU A 191 0.11 0.75 8.62
CA LEU A 191 -0.45 0.62 9.95
C LEU A 191 -0.85 -0.83 10.16
N GLU A 192 -0.28 -1.44 11.19
CA GLU A 192 -0.56 -2.80 11.60
C GLU A 192 -1.27 -2.80 12.94
N THR A 193 -2.37 -3.56 13.00
CA THR A 193 -3.14 -3.79 14.22
C THR A 193 -3.15 -5.26 14.56
N ALA A 194 -2.68 -5.61 15.75
CA ALA A 194 -2.64 -6.99 16.24
C ALA A 194 -2.94 -7.03 17.76
N PRO A 195 -3.50 -8.14 18.28
CA PRO A 195 -3.60 -8.39 19.70
C PRO A 195 -2.27 -8.18 20.40
N ASP A 196 -2.31 -7.54 21.56
CA ASP A 196 -1.17 -7.52 22.45
C ASP A 196 -0.88 -8.96 22.91
N THR A 197 0.38 -9.36 22.83
CA THR A 197 0.86 -10.66 23.33
C THR A 197 0.78 -10.74 24.86
N GLY A 198 0.54 -9.61 25.54
CA GLY A 198 0.35 -9.50 26.98
C GLY A 198 1.67 -9.47 27.76
N THR A 199 2.79 -9.73 27.08
CA THR A 199 4.16 -9.67 27.63
C THR A 199 4.53 -8.25 28.03
N ARG A 200 4.13 -7.23 27.24
CA ARG A 200 4.42 -5.83 27.53
C ARG A 200 3.76 -5.37 28.82
N LEU A 201 2.45 -5.63 28.97
CA LEU A 201 1.73 -5.33 30.21
C LEU A 201 2.31 -6.11 31.39
N ALA A 202 2.62 -7.39 31.19
CA ALA A 202 3.23 -8.21 32.23
C ALA A 202 4.58 -7.64 32.68
N SER A 203 5.46 -7.26 31.75
CA SER A 203 6.77 -6.69 32.05
C SER A 203 6.64 -5.34 32.76
N GLU A 204 5.80 -4.43 32.25
CA GLU A 204 5.57 -3.11 32.86
C GLU A 204 4.99 -3.20 34.28
N VAL A 205 4.04 -4.11 34.50
CA VAL A 205 3.45 -4.28 35.82
C VAL A 205 4.40 -4.99 36.76
N LEU A 206 4.92 -6.17 36.37
CA LEU A 206 5.74 -7.01 37.25
C LEU A 206 7.10 -6.37 37.56
N GLY A 207 7.70 -5.67 36.60
CA GLY A 207 8.97 -4.97 36.77
C GLY A 207 8.88 -3.73 37.68
N ARG A 208 7.68 -3.17 37.88
CA ARG A 208 7.46 -1.99 38.73
C ARG A 208 6.80 -2.30 40.08
N ILE A 209 6.63 -3.57 40.45
CA ILE A 209 6.10 -3.93 41.77
C ILE A 209 7.15 -3.58 42.84
N ASP A 210 6.86 -2.60 43.71
CA ASP A 210 7.70 -2.30 44.89
C ASP A 210 7.59 -3.45 45.90
N ASP A 211 8.74 -3.97 46.35
CA ASP A 211 8.85 -5.02 47.34
C ASP A 211 8.28 -4.64 48.72
N ARG A 212 8.17 -3.35 49.02
CA ARG A 212 7.54 -2.83 50.25
C ARG A 212 6.02 -2.67 50.14
N GLY A 213 5.44 -2.91 48.97
CA GLY A 213 3.99 -2.82 48.75
C GLY A 213 3.19 -3.88 49.52
N SER A 214 1.94 -3.56 49.86
CA SER A 214 1.05 -4.48 50.58
C SER A 214 0.82 -5.78 49.80
N ALA A 215 0.65 -6.90 50.52
CA ALA A 215 0.43 -8.21 49.90
C ALA A 215 -0.84 -8.23 49.03
N PHE A 216 -1.88 -7.49 49.45
CA PHE A 216 -3.12 -7.33 48.69
C PHE A 216 -2.86 -6.65 47.34
N SER A 217 -2.19 -5.49 47.33
CA SER A 217 -1.87 -4.75 46.09
C SER A 217 -1.05 -5.58 45.11
N LYS A 218 -0.03 -6.30 45.60
CA LYS A 218 0.77 -7.21 44.77
C LYS A 218 -0.09 -8.33 44.17
N SER A 219 -1.01 -8.89 44.95
CA SER A 219 -1.90 -9.96 44.48
C SER A 219 -2.89 -9.46 43.41
N VAL A 220 -3.40 -8.23 43.56
CA VAL A 220 -4.29 -7.60 42.59
C VAL A 220 -3.56 -7.35 41.28
N LEU A 221 -2.36 -6.75 41.31
CA LEU A 221 -1.56 -6.49 40.11
C LEU A 221 -1.22 -7.78 39.35
N ARG A 222 -0.81 -8.84 40.07
CA ARG A 222 -0.55 -10.15 39.44
C ARG A 222 -1.81 -10.78 38.86
N LYS A 223 -2.96 -10.66 39.54
CA LYS A 223 -4.25 -11.12 39.01
C LYS A 223 -4.68 -10.34 37.78
N ILE A 224 -4.46 -9.03 37.73
CA ILE A 224 -4.74 -8.22 36.53
C ILE A 224 -3.90 -8.75 35.37
N VAL A 225 -2.58 -8.89 35.52
CA VAL A 225 -1.72 -9.46 34.46
C VAL A 225 -2.19 -10.85 34.01
N ALA A 226 -2.59 -11.71 34.95
CA ALA A 226 -3.07 -13.07 34.64
C ALA A 226 -4.48 -13.14 34.04
N THR A 227 -5.33 -12.12 34.26
CA THR A 227 -6.73 -12.10 33.79
C THR A 227 -6.94 -11.20 32.57
N TYR A 228 -6.02 -10.28 32.31
CA TYR A 228 -5.97 -9.41 31.14
C TYR A 228 -5.03 -9.87 30.00
N PRO A 229 -4.64 -11.16 29.84
CA PRO A 229 -3.78 -11.54 28.73
C PRO A 229 -4.62 -11.62 27.46
N ALA A 230 -4.23 -10.84 26.45
CA ALA A 230 -4.80 -10.79 25.11
C ALA A 230 -6.23 -10.19 25.00
N GLY A 231 -6.31 -8.86 24.87
CA GLY A 231 -7.57 -8.18 24.57
C GLY A 231 -7.41 -6.73 24.13
N ALA A 232 -6.35 -6.05 24.60
CA ALA A 232 -5.92 -4.80 24.00
C ALA A 232 -5.25 -5.08 22.66
N ALA A 233 -5.51 -4.26 21.66
CA ALA A 233 -4.83 -4.34 20.38
C ALA A 233 -3.81 -3.21 20.28
N THR A 234 -2.64 -3.56 19.78
CA THR A 234 -1.55 -2.62 19.54
C THR A 234 -1.63 -2.13 18.10
N ILE A 235 -1.33 -0.85 17.89
CA ILE A 235 -1.17 -0.27 16.56
C ILE A 235 0.30 0.06 16.40
N LYS A 236 0.95 -0.53 15.39
CA LYS A 236 2.32 -0.21 15.00
C LYS A 236 2.28 0.50 13.64
N ALA A 237 3.05 1.57 13.47
CA ALA A 237 3.15 2.27 12.20
C ALA A 237 4.58 2.16 11.64
N TYR A 238 4.67 1.93 10.34
CA TYR A 238 5.93 1.85 9.62
C TYR A 238 5.87 2.72 8.38
N VAL A 239 6.90 3.53 8.16
CA VAL A 239 7.07 4.35 6.96
C VAL A 239 8.28 3.84 6.19
N ALA A 240 8.05 3.22 5.03
CA ALA A 240 9.12 2.76 4.16
C ALA A 240 9.32 3.75 3.02
N ILE A 241 10.55 4.23 2.85
CA ILE A 241 10.95 5.24 1.85
C ILE A 241 11.91 4.57 0.88
N THR A 242 11.57 4.60 -0.42
CA THR A 242 12.27 3.83 -1.45
C THR A 242 12.90 4.75 -2.49
N PHE A 243 14.17 4.49 -2.78
CA PHE A 243 15.03 5.24 -3.68
C PHE A 243 15.48 4.34 -4.85
N ALA A 244 15.56 4.90 -6.04
CA ALA A 244 16.20 4.25 -7.16
C ALA A 244 17.72 4.26 -6.96
N GLY A 245 18.34 3.10 -7.14
CA GLY A 245 19.79 2.92 -7.18
C GLY A 245 20.46 3.50 -8.43
N ALA A 246 19.71 4.19 -9.31
CA ALA A 246 20.24 4.91 -10.44
C ALA A 246 19.47 6.23 -10.57
N ALA A 247 20.19 7.35 -10.57
CA ALA A 247 19.58 8.69 -10.56
C ALA A 247 18.68 8.95 -11.78
N ARG A 248 19.02 8.36 -12.93
CA ARG A 248 18.26 8.45 -14.19
C ARG A 248 18.40 7.16 -14.99
N THR A 249 17.49 6.91 -15.91
CA THR A 249 17.57 5.79 -16.85
C THR A 249 18.92 5.82 -17.60
N GLY A 250 19.68 4.72 -17.54
CA GLY A 250 20.99 4.61 -18.18
C GLY A 250 22.17 5.15 -17.36
N ALA A 251 21.94 5.75 -16.20
CA ALA A 251 23.01 6.12 -15.27
C ALA A 251 23.64 4.86 -14.62
N ALA A 252 24.87 5.01 -14.11
CA ALA A 252 25.53 3.95 -13.35
C ALA A 252 24.69 3.56 -12.13
N ARG A 253 24.61 2.26 -11.87
CA ARG A 253 23.96 1.74 -10.67
C ARG A 253 24.88 1.98 -9.48
N ARG A 254 24.33 2.54 -8.41
CA ARG A 254 25.01 2.75 -7.15
C ARG A 254 25.09 1.45 -6.37
N SER A 255 26.19 1.25 -5.66
CA SER A 255 26.33 0.12 -4.74
C SER A 255 25.55 0.35 -3.44
N PRO A 256 25.24 -0.70 -2.67
CA PRO A 256 24.64 -0.56 -1.34
C PRO A 256 25.47 0.34 -0.41
N GLU A 257 26.80 0.33 -0.55
CA GLU A 257 27.69 1.15 0.26
C GLU A 257 27.62 2.63 -0.09
N GLU A 258 27.47 2.96 -1.37
CA GLU A 258 27.26 4.34 -1.82
C GLU A 258 25.91 4.86 -1.34
N MET A 259 24.84 4.07 -1.53
CA MET A 259 23.49 4.41 -1.09
C MET A 259 23.39 4.54 0.43
N GLY A 260 23.99 3.62 1.19
CA GLY A 260 24.01 3.67 2.65
C GLY A 260 24.68 4.94 3.18
N ARG A 261 25.83 5.34 2.62
CA ARG A 261 26.51 6.59 2.99
C ARG A 261 25.71 7.83 2.62
N GLU A 262 25.10 7.87 1.43
CA GLU A 262 24.29 9.00 0.97
C GLU A 262 23.02 9.17 1.83
N LEU A 263 22.36 8.06 2.19
CA LEU A 263 21.16 8.08 3.01
C LEU A 263 21.44 8.37 4.48
N ALA A 264 22.59 7.97 5.01
CA ALA A 264 23.00 8.28 6.38
C ALA A 264 23.00 9.80 6.70
N TYR A 265 23.30 10.64 5.71
CA TYR A 265 23.28 12.10 5.86
C TYR A 265 21.86 12.69 5.79
N ARG A 266 21.00 12.11 4.95
CA ARG A 266 19.65 12.64 4.65
C ARG A 266 18.58 12.16 5.63
N LEU A 267 18.77 10.97 6.20
CA LEU A 267 17.78 10.32 7.06
C LEU A 267 17.33 11.16 8.27
N PRO A 268 18.21 11.90 8.96
CA PRO A 268 17.78 12.84 10.01
C PRO A 268 16.69 13.82 9.56
N GLY A 269 16.84 14.43 8.38
CA GLY A 269 15.86 15.37 7.82
C GLY A 269 14.51 14.69 7.55
N LEU A 270 14.55 13.49 6.95
CA LEU A 270 13.35 12.69 6.69
C LEU A 270 12.62 12.29 7.98
N THR A 271 13.37 11.90 9.02
CA THR A 271 12.79 11.56 10.34
C THR A 271 12.23 12.78 11.07
N SER A 272 12.91 13.93 10.97
CA SER A 272 12.47 15.17 11.63
C SER A 272 11.16 15.68 11.03
N GLY A 273 11.01 15.62 9.70
CA GLY A 273 9.79 16.05 9.02
C GLY A 273 8.54 15.24 9.41
N LEU A 274 8.70 13.97 9.82
CA LEU A 274 7.57 13.16 10.27
C LEU A 274 7.06 13.54 11.67
N SER A 275 7.90 14.12 12.51
CA SER A 275 7.53 14.43 13.90
C SER A 275 6.41 15.48 14.00
N SER A 276 6.28 16.39 13.03
CA SER A 276 5.21 17.40 12.97
C SER A 276 3.88 16.86 12.43
N THR A 277 3.83 15.62 11.94
CA THR A 277 2.66 15.04 11.26
C THR A 277 1.71 14.26 12.17
N GLY A 278 1.98 14.23 13.48
CA GLY A 278 1.26 13.38 14.44
C GLY A 278 1.65 11.89 14.37
N ALA A 279 2.69 11.55 13.61
CA ALA A 279 3.29 10.20 13.58
C ALA A 279 4.10 9.87 14.85
N GLY A 280 4.21 10.81 15.80
CA GLY A 280 5.02 10.70 17.00
C GLY A 280 6.51 10.60 16.70
N ALA A 281 7.24 9.90 17.57
CA ALA A 281 8.69 9.72 17.43
C ALA A 281 9.03 8.73 16.29
N ALA A 282 9.28 9.26 15.10
CA ALA A 282 9.75 8.45 13.97
C ALA A 282 11.25 8.15 14.09
N ARG A 283 11.62 6.87 14.16
CA ARG A 283 13.02 6.42 14.22
C ARG A 283 13.30 5.37 13.14
N PRO A 284 14.53 5.33 12.59
CA PRO A 284 14.91 4.23 11.71
C PRO A 284 14.84 2.89 12.45
N LEU A 285 14.36 1.85 11.77
CA LEU A 285 14.42 0.49 12.28
C LEU A 285 15.83 -0.07 12.10
N THR A 286 16.28 -0.84 13.10
CA THR A 286 17.50 -1.65 12.98
C THR A 286 17.27 -2.83 12.04
N ALA A 287 18.34 -3.51 11.64
CA ALA A 287 18.23 -4.74 10.86
C ALA A 287 17.42 -5.82 11.61
N GLN A 288 17.65 -5.94 12.92
CA GLN A 288 16.91 -6.90 13.76
C GLN A 288 15.44 -6.53 13.92
N ASP A 289 15.12 -5.27 14.22
CA ASP A 289 13.74 -4.79 14.33
C ASP A 289 12.96 -5.12 13.05
N LEU A 290 13.57 -4.89 11.89
CA LEU A 290 12.94 -5.18 10.60
C LEU A 290 12.80 -6.70 10.36
N CYS A 291 13.79 -7.51 10.70
CA CYS A 291 13.69 -8.97 10.65
C CYS A 291 12.50 -9.48 11.47
N GLU A 292 12.32 -8.98 12.69
CA GLU A 292 11.20 -9.35 13.56
C GLU A 292 9.85 -8.97 12.95
N VAL A 293 9.73 -7.75 12.42
CA VAL A 293 8.50 -7.27 11.76
C VAL A 293 8.09 -8.18 10.61
N VAL A 294 9.05 -8.56 9.76
CA VAL A 294 8.79 -9.41 8.60
C VAL A 294 8.49 -10.85 9.02
N ARG A 295 9.26 -11.42 9.96
CA ARG A 295 9.03 -12.78 10.49
C ARG A 295 7.66 -12.90 11.12
N ILE A 296 7.25 -11.94 11.96
CA ILE A 296 5.94 -11.90 12.61
C ILE A 296 4.80 -11.80 11.59
N ALA A 297 5.01 -11.14 10.46
CA ALA A 297 3.98 -11.05 9.44
C ALA A 297 3.72 -12.42 8.77
N TYR A 298 4.78 -13.17 8.45
CA TYR A 298 4.70 -14.52 7.85
C TYR A 298 4.41 -15.64 8.86
N ASP A 299 4.73 -15.44 10.14
CA ASP A 299 4.44 -16.36 11.22
C ASP A 299 3.91 -15.58 12.45
N PRO A 300 2.61 -15.23 12.48
CA PRO A 300 2.02 -14.50 13.59
C PRO A 300 2.18 -15.16 14.97
N ALA A 301 2.32 -16.49 15.04
CA ALA A 301 2.56 -17.21 16.29
C ALA A 301 3.95 -16.90 16.89
N ALA A 302 4.95 -16.57 16.08
CA ALA A 302 6.28 -16.20 16.54
C ALA A 302 6.30 -14.90 17.38
N ALA A 303 5.29 -14.03 17.23
CA ALA A 303 5.22 -12.76 17.93
C ALA A 303 5.35 -12.90 19.46
N ILE A 304 4.76 -13.96 20.04
CA ILE A 304 4.82 -14.19 21.49
C ILE A 304 6.26 -14.48 21.92
N LEU A 305 6.98 -15.33 21.19
CA LEU A 305 8.35 -15.72 21.52
C LEU A 305 9.31 -14.54 21.35
N ILE A 306 9.14 -13.76 20.28
CA ILE A 306 9.94 -12.56 20.01
C ILE A 306 9.70 -11.50 21.08
N ASP A 307 8.43 -11.21 21.43
CA ASP A 307 8.13 -10.23 22.47
C ASP A 307 8.63 -10.70 23.86
N GLN A 308 8.64 -12.01 24.14
CA GLN A 308 9.21 -12.57 25.37
C GLN A 308 10.73 -12.40 25.42
N ALA A 309 11.44 -12.70 24.32
CA ALA A 309 12.89 -12.51 24.21
C ALA A 309 13.26 -11.03 24.41
N ASN A 310 12.56 -10.14 23.71
CA ASN A 310 12.74 -8.69 23.86
C ASN A 310 12.48 -8.21 25.29
N SER A 311 11.42 -8.72 25.95
CA SER A 311 11.12 -8.38 27.34
C SER A 311 12.17 -8.89 28.33
N ALA A 312 12.88 -9.97 27.99
CA ALA A 312 13.99 -10.52 28.77
C ALA A 312 15.35 -9.86 28.44
N GLY A 313 15.38 -8.89 27.51
CA GLY A 313 16.63 -8.29 27.03
C GLY A 313 17.50 -9.25 26.21
N GLN A 314 16.92 -10.32 25.68
CA GLN A 314 17.59 -11.30 24.84
C GLN A 314 17.43 -10.89 23.38
N ALA A 315 18.52 -10.91 22.61
CA ALA A 315 18.46 -10.68 21.17
C ALA A 315 17.93 -11.95 20.47
N THR A 316 16.89 -11.80 19.65
CA THR A 316 16.31 -12.90 18.87
C THR A 316 17.21 -13.38 17.72
N GLU A 317 18.32 -12.66 17.45
CA GLU A 317 19.31 -12.91 16.38
C GLU A 317 18.72 -13.51 15.09
N LEU A 318 17.81 -12.77 14.46
CA LEU A 318 17.19 -13.17 13.20
C LEU A 318 18.07 -12.79 12.01
N TYR A 319 18.29 -13.74 11.11
CA TYR A 319 19.04 -13.53 9.88
C TYR A 319 18.09 -13.26 8.70
N TRP A 320 18.38 -12.25 7.87
CA TRP A 320 17.46 -11.80 6.81
C TRP A 320 17.04 -12.90 5.82
N PRO A 321 17.94 -13.75 5.30
CA PRO A 321 17.57 -14.94 4.52
C PRO A 321 16.69 -15.98 5.24
N GLU A 322 16.41 -15.84 6.53
CA GLU A 322 15.58 -16.76 7.32
C GLU A 322 14.29 -16.13 7.87
N VAL A 323 13.98 -14.88 7.50
CA VAL A 323 12.77 -14.18 7.99
C VAL A 323 11.50 -14.49 7.21
N GLY A 324 11.61 -15.25 6.11
CA GLY A 324 10.48 -15.69 5.32
C GLY A 324 9.69 -16.83 5.98
N PRO A 325 8.60 -17.28 5.34
CA PRO A 325 7.84 -18.42 5.81
C PRO A 325 8.59 -19.73 5.53
N THR A 326 8.38 -20.73 6.39
CA THR A 326 8.79 -22.12 6.14
C THR A 326 8.06 -22.68 4.92
N ALA A 327 6.77 -22.36 4.81
CA ALA A 327 5.96 -22.74 3.67
C ALA A 327 4.86 -21.71 3.44
N HIS A 328 4.53 -21.49 2.17
CA HIS A 328 3.29 -20.81 1.83
C HIS A 328 2.56 -21.53 0.70
N GLN A 329 1.25 -21.24 0.61
CA GLN A 329 0.39 -21.65 -0.48
C GLN A 329 -0.55 -20.51 -0.83
N ALA A 330 -0.33 -19.91 -2.00
CA ALA A 330 -1.28 -18.99 -2.59
C ALA A 330 -2.47 -19.78 -3.14
N ALA A 331 -3.66 -19.27 -2.90
CA ALA A 331 -4.89 -19.68 -3.56
C ALA A 331 -5.40 -18.53 -4.43
N TRP A 332 -6.53 -18.76 -5.11
CA TRP A 332 -7.14 -17.73 -5.95
C TRP A 332 -7.52 -16.49 -5.16
N ASP A 333 -7.95 -16.63 -3.91
CA ASP A 333 -8.55 -15.57 -3.10
C ASP A 333 -8.06 -15.58 -1.65
N SER A 334 -7.06 -16.40 -1.31
CA SER A 334 -6.43 -16.46 0.01
C SER A 334 -4.94 -16.79 -0.09
N TYR A 335 -4.21 -16.60 1.00
CA TYR A 335 -2.78 -16.87 1.11
C TYR A 335 -2.47 -17.53 2.45
N ARG A 336 -2.19 -18.84 2.41
CA ARG A 336 -1.76 -19.59 3.60
C ARG A 336 -0.26 -19.42 3.76
N HIS A 337 0.17 -19.02 4.94
CA HIS A 337 1.56 -18.97 5.39
C HIS A 337 1.65 -19.70 6.73
N ASP A 338 2.79 -19.66 7.41
CA ASP A 338 3.19 -20.60 8.48
C ASP A 338 2.04 -20.88 9.48
N SER A 339 1.77 -19.95 10.39
CA SER A 339 0.75 -20.13 11.44
C SER A 339 -0.61 -19.50 11.12
N ALA A 340 -0.83 -19.00 9.90
CA ALA A 340 -2.02 -18.22 9.60
C ALA A 340 -2.47 -18.21 8.12
N LEU A 341 -3.68 -17.72 7.91
CA LEU A 341 -4.30 -17.51 6.60
C LEU A 341 -4.58 -16.01 6.42
N SER A 342 -4.18 -15.45 5.29
CA SER A 342 -4.43 -14.06 4.94
C SER A 342 -5.27 -13.90 3.69
N VAL A 343 -5.98 -12.78 3.62
CA VAL A 343 -6.61 -12.26 2.41
C VAL A 343 -6.18 -10.81 2.24
N SER A 344 -5.82 -10.45 1.01
CA SER A 344 -5.34 -9.13 0.63
C SER A 344 -6.30 -8.49 -0.38
N TRP A 345 -6.60 -7.23 -0.15
CA TRP A 345 -7.39 -6.36 -1.01
C TRP A 345 -6.57 -5.18 -1.49
N MET A 346 -6.88 -4.68 -2.68
CA MET A 346 -6.35 -3.43 -3.21
C MET A 346 -7.48 -2.39 -3.35
N MET A 347 -7.14 -1.13 -3.18
CA MET A 347 -8.05 -0.02 -3.47
C MET A 347 -8.27 0.10 -4.97
N SER A 348 -9.53 -0.07 -5.38
CA SER A 348 -9.98 0.13 -6.75
C SER A 348 -10.56 1.52 -6.98
N GLN A 349 -11.08 2.15 -5.92
CA GLN A 349 -11.59 3.52 -5.95
C GLN A 349 -11.32 4.20 -4.61
N ALA A 350 -10.72 5.40 -4.67
CA ALA A 350 -10.57 6.32 -3.56
C ALA A 350 -11.94 6.74 -2.97
N PRO A 351 -11.99 7.39 -1.79
CA PRO A 351 -13.24 7.85 -1.21
C PRO A 351 -14.07 8.69 -2.19
N ARG A 352 -15.39 8.66 -2.07
CA ARG A 352 -16.28 9.45 -2.95
C ARG A 352 -16.68 10.76 -2.29
N GLY A 353 -16.43 11.86 -2.99
CA GLY A 353 -16.73 13.21 -2.53
C GLY A 353 -15.82 13.65 -1.39
N ASN A 354 -16.09 14.79 -0.80
CA ASN A 354 -15.20 15.29 0.26
C ASN A 354 -15.39 14.47 1.55
N VAL A 355 -14.29 14.19 2.23
CA VAL A 355 -14.23 13.43 3.49
C VAL A 355 -13.47 14.21 4.55
N GLY A 356 -13.74 13.94 5.82
CA GLY A 356 -12.93 14.47 6.93
C GLY A 356 -11.68 13.62 7.19
N GLU A 357 -10.81 14.13 8.05
CA GLU A 357 -9.57 13.51 8.51
C GLU A 357 -9.77 12.12 9.14
N SER A 358 -10.88 11.93 9.83
CA SER A 358 -11.23 10.69 10.55
C SER A 358 -11.79 9.56 9.68
N ILE A 359 -11.85 9.72 8.35
CA ILE A 359 -12.51 8.74 7.44
C ILE A 359 -11.92 7.33 7.52
N LEU A 360 -10.62 7.20 7.79
CA LEU A 360 -9.94 5.89 7.88
C LEU A 360 -9.99 5.29 9.30
N SER A 361 -10.40 6.04 10.32
CA SER A 361 -10.32 5.63 11.74
C SER A 361 -10.84 4.22 12.00
N ARG A 362 -12.04 3.90 11.50
CA ARG A 362 -12.65 2.57 11.66
C ARG A 362 -11.92 1.47 10.89
N LEU A 363 -11.43 1.78 9.69
CA LEU A 363 -10.67 0.83 8.88
C LEU A 363 -9.32 0.51 9.55
N LEU A 364 -8.72 1.47 10.25
CA LEU A 364 -7.47 1.30 10.99
C LEU A 364 -7.67 0.67 12.37
N ALA A 365 -8.84 0.85 12.99
CA ALA A 365 -9.11 0.35 14.34
C ALA A 365 -9.07 -1.19 14.43
N PRO A 366 -8.69 -1.77 15.58
CA PRO A 366 -8.75 -3.21 15.81
C PRO A 366 -10.14 -3.80 15.56
N HIS A 367 -10.20 -5.07 15.17
CA HIS A 367 -11.47 -5.75 14.91
C HIS A 367 -11.45 -7.19 15.43
N ARG A 368 -12.50 -7.59 16.17
CA ARG A 368 -12.58 -8.90 16.85
C ARG A 368 -12.45 -10.12 15.94
N HIS A 369 -12.88 -10.00 14.68
CA HIS A 369 -12.83 -11.08 13.68
C HIS A 369 -11.53 -11.10 12.86
N ILE A 370 -10.55 -10.24 13.19
CA ILE A 370 -9.28 -10.15 12.45
C ILE A 370 -8.14 -10.22 13.45
N ALA A 371 -7.38 -11.32 13.41
CA ALA A 371 -6.26 -11.52 14.32
C ALA A 371 -5.09 -10.56 14.01
N ARG A 372 -4.89 -10.16 12.76
CA ARG A 372 -3.93 -9.12 12.40
C ARG A 372 -4.41 -8.40 11.16
N LYS A 373 -4.45 -7.08 11.19
CA LYS A 373 -4.86 -6.23 10.07
C LYS A 373 -3.74 -5.28 9.70
N ARG A 374 -3.34 -5.28 8.44
CA ARG A 374 -2.42 -4.30 7.87
C ARG A 374 -3.15 -3.43 6.87
N VAL A 375 -3.01 -2.12 7.00
CA VAL A 375 -3.51 -1.13 6.05
C VAL A 375 -2.29 -0.34 5.58
N THR A 376 -1.89 -0.56 4.34
CA THR A 376 -0.71 0.06 3.74
C THR A 376 -1.13 1.07 2.69
N MET A 377 -0.87 2.34 2.95
CA MET A 377 -0.93 3.39 1.95
C MET A 377 0.34 3.35 1.10
N LEU A 378 0.17 3.37 -0.22
CA LEU A 378 1.27 3.38 -1.19
C LEU A 378 1.29 4.76 -1.85
N TYR A 379 2.40 5.47 -1.77
CA TYR A 379 2.60 6.79 -2.36
C TYR A 379 3.70 6.75 -3.41
N ARG A 380 3.47 7.44 -4.53
CA ARG A 380 4.46 7.71 -5.56
C ARG A 380 4.40 9.21 -5.86
N PRO A 381 5.22 10.00 -5.18
CA PRO A 381 5.37 11.42 -5.47
C PRO A 381 5.73 11.64 -6.95
N ILE A 382 5.23 12.71 -7.54
CA ILE A 382 5.51 13.08 -8.93
C ILE A 382 6.40 14.31 -8.90
N ASP A 383 7.51 14.23 -9.64
CA ASP A 383 8.42 15.36 -9.85
C ASP A 383 7.65 16.63 -10.28
N PRO A 384 7.95 17.81 -9.69
CA PRO A 384 7.20 19.04 -9.96
C PRO A 384 7.08 19.39 -11.44
N ALA A 385 8.14 19.19 -12.25
CA ALA A 385 8.10 19.51 -13.67
C ALA A 385 7.11 18.62 -14.43
N ARG A 386 6.98 17.36 -14.01
CA ARG A 386 5.99 16.42 -14.56
C ARG A 386 4.58 16.68 -14.01
N ALA A 387 4.46 17.10 -12.75
CA ALA A 387 3.20 17.40 -12.09
C ALA A 387 2.43 18.51 -12.85
N ALA A 388 3.10 19.63 -13.16
CA ALA A 388 2.51 20.73 -13.93
C ALA A 388 1.91 20.27 -15.27
N ALA A 389 2.65 19.46 -16.02
CA ALA A 389 2.20 18.93 -17.31
C ALA A 389 0.97 18.00 -17.18
N ILE A 390 0.90 17.21 -16.09
CA ILE A 390 -0.24 16.33 -15.81
C ILE A 390 -1.47 17.17 -15.47
N VAL A 391 -1.35 18.14 -14.55
CA VAL A 391 -2.45 19.01 -14.12
C VAL A 391 -3.02 19.79 -15.30
N GLU A 392 -2.16 20.35 -16.14
CA GLU A 392 -2.59 21.08 -17.34
C GLU A 392 -3.32 20.18 -18.35
N ALA A 393 -2.81 18.96 -18.58
CA ALA A 393 -3.47 17.98 -19.43
C ALA A 393 -4.83 17.56 -18.87
N ASP A 394 -4.93 17.35 -17.55
CA ASP A 394 -6.14 16.96 -16.84
C ASP A 394 -7.23 18.04 -16.87
N LYS A 395 -6.83 19.32 -16.87
CA LYS A 395 -7.71 20.47 -17.08
C LYS A 395 -8.24 20.52 -18.51
N ARG A 396 -7.34 20.47 -19.50
CA ARG A 396 -7.71 20.44 -20.93
C ARG A 396 -8.67 19.29 -21.25
N ASP A 397 -8.44 18.11 -20.67
CA ASP A 397 -9.30 16.94 -20.87
C ASP A 397 -10.68 17.10 -20.23
N ALA A 398 -10.75 17.72 -19.04
CA ALA A 398 -12.03 18.00 -18.38
C ALA A 398 -12.88 19.01 -19.18
N GLU A 399 -12.24 20.08 -19.68
CA GLU A 399 -12.89 21.10 -20.53
C GLU A 399 -13.40 20.49 -21.84
N PHE A 400 -12.57 19.67 -22.51
CA PHE A 400 -12.96 19.01 -23.75
C PHE A 400 -14.20 18.11 -23.57
N LEU A 401 -14.29 17.37 -22.47
CA LEU A 401 -15.44 16.48 -22.20
C LEU A 401 -16.75 17.27 -22.02
N VAL A 402 -16.69 18.42 -21.36
CA VAL A 402 -17.86 19.29 -21.19
C VAL A 402 -18.21 20.00 -22.51
N GLY A 403 -17.22 20.46 -23.27
CA GLY A 403 -17.42 21.15 -24.55
C GLY A 403 -17.88 20.24 -25.70
N SER A 404 -17.47 18.97 -25.70
CA SER A 404 -17.81 17.99 -26.76
C SER A 404 -19.20 17.37 -26.63
N THR A 405 -19.91 17.59 -25.52
CA THR A 405 -21.23 16.98 -25.27
C THR A 405 -22.30 18.05 -25.15
N LYS A 406 -23.40 17.93 -25.92
CA LYS A 406 -24.53 18.88 -25.89
C LYS A 406 -25.23 18.96 -24.52
N ASN A 407 -25.26 17.85 -23.77
CA ASN A 407 -25.86 17.73 -22.44
C ASN A 407 -24.86 17.16 -21.42
N PRO A 408 -23.91 17.97 -20.91
CA PRO A 408 -22.91 17.50 -19.96
C PRO A 408 -23.55 17.12 -18.61
N THR A 409 -23.15 15.98 -18.07
CA THR A 409 -23.68 15.48 -16.80
C THR A 409 -23.22 16.34 -15.62
N GLY A 410 -23.96 16.32 -14.50
CA GLY A 410 -23.54 17.00 -13.27
C GLY A 410 -22.18 16.50 -12.74
N ARG A 411 -21.79 15.26 -13.06
CA ARG A 411 -20.45 14.74 -12.77
C ARG A 411 -19.38 15.43 -13.60
N SER A 412 -19.58 15.51 -14.92
CA SER A 412 -18.64 16.17 -15.84
C SER A 412 -18.39 17.63 -15.45
N ARG A 413 -19.43 18.35 -15.00
CA ARG A 413 -19.27 19.73 -14.50
C ARG A 413 -18.46 19.81 -13.20
N LYS A 414 -18.69 18.89 -12.26
CA LYS A 414 -17.89 18.81 -11.02
C LYS A 414 -16.44 18.43 -11.30
N ASP A 415 -16.19 17.57 -12.28
CA ASP A 415 -14.84 17.17 -12.68
C ASP A 415 -14.04 18.38 -13.20
N VAL A 416 -14.67 19.31 -13.93
CA VAL A 416 -14.03 20.58 -14.34
C VAL A 416 -13.70 21.44 -13.12
N ILE A 417 -14.65 21.63 -12.20
CA ILE A 417 -14.42 22.44 -10.98
C ILE A 417 -13.25 21.87 -10.17
N ALA A 418 -13.19 20.53 -10.01
CA ALA A 418 -12.09 19.87 -9.33
C ALA A 418 -10.75 20.03 -10.07
N ALA A 419 -10.76 20.02 -11.42
CA ALA A 419 -9.56 20.27 -12.21
C ALA A 419 -8.98 21.68 -11.98
N PHE A 420 -9.84 22.70 -11.94
CA PHE A 420 -9.42 24.07 -11.60
C PHE A 420 -8.93 24.21 -10.16
N ALA A 421 -9.57 23.51 -9.21
CA ALA A 421 -9.10 23.50 -7.82
C ALA A 421 -7.69 22.90 -7.71
N ASN A 422 -7.44 21.76 -8.36
CA ASN A 422 -6.13 21.12 -8.36
C ASN A 422 -5.06 21.98 -9.05
N GLU A 423 -5.41 22.69 -10.14
CA GLU A 423 -4.51 23.67 -10.77
C GLU A 423 -4.16 24.81 -9.81
N SER A 424 -5.15 25.35 -9.10
CA SER A 424 -4.91 26.41 -8.13
C SER A 424 -4.04 25.96 -6.95
N GLU A 425 -4.19 24.70 -6.51
CA GLU A 425 -3.37 24.12 -5.44
C GLU A 425 -1.92 23.90 -5.92
N GLU A 426 -1.72 23.33 -7.12
CA GLU A 426 -0.38 23.10 -7.70
C GLU A 426 0.34 24.43 -8.01
N SER A 427 -0.37 25.41 -8.56
CA SER A 427 0.17 26.77 -8.75
C SER A 427 0.50 27.46 -7.42
N GLY A 428 -0.13 27.03 -6.32
CA GLY A 428 0.17 27.46 -4.95
C GLY A 428 1.36 26.73 -4.32
N GLY A 429 1.97 25.77 -5.02
CA GLY A 429 3.12 24.99 -4.56
C GLY A 429 2.80 23.55 -4.18
N ALA A 430 1.53 23.13 -4.17
CA ALA A 430 1.18 21.79 -3.69
C ALA A 430 1.74 20.67 -4.61
N GLY A 431 2.38 19.68 -3.98
CA GLY A 431 2.87 18.49 -4.68
C GLY A 431 1.75 17.57 -5.19
N LEU A 432 1.98 16.92 -6.34
CA LEU A 432 1.09 15.88 -6.87
C LEU A 432 1.60 14.48 -6.51
N VAL A 433 0.74 13.64 -5.92
CA VAL A 433 1.09 12.28 -5.51
C VAL A 433 0.12 11.25 -6.06
N ASN A 434 0.65 10.20 -6.68
CA ASN A 434 -0.13 9.00 -6.97
C ASN A 434 -0.23 8.17 -5.70
N PHE A 435 -1.45 7.81 -5.28
CA PHE A 435 -1.63 6.96 -4.11
C PHE A 435 -2.48 5.72 -4.38
N GLY A 436 -2.21 4.68 -3.61
CA GLY A 436 -2.93 3.42 -3.57
C GLY A 436 -3.07 2.94 -2.14
N MET A 437 -3.83 1.86 -1.95
CA MET A 437 -3.94 1.21 -0.64
C MET A 437 -4.01 -0.30 -0.84
N VAL A 438 -3.31 -1.03 0.02
CA VAL A 438 -3.43 -2.46 0.20
C VAL A 438 -3.90 -2.74 1.62
N VAL A 439 -4.92 -3.57 1.78
CA VAL A 439 -5.41 -4.03 3.08
C VAL A 439 -5.20 -5.52 3.15
N THR A 440 -4.60 -6.01 4.22
CA THR A 440 -4.41 -7.44 4.47
C THR A 440 -5.02 -7.80 5.82
N ALA A 441 -5.95 -8.76 5.81
CA ALA A 441 -6.49 -9.35 7.04
C ALA A 441 -5.94 -10.76 7.19
N THR A 442 -5.46 -11.06 8.38
CA THR A 442 -4.87 -12.35 8.74
C THR A 442 -5.68 -12.95 9.88
N VAL A 443 -6.03 -14.22 9.74
CA VAL A 443 -6.70 -15.04 10.76
C VAL A 443 -5.80 -16.22 11.13
N GLN A 444 -5.85 -16.63 12.40
CA GLN A 444 -5.14 -17.82 12.87
C GLN A 444 -5.95 -19.10 12.62
N ASP A 445 -7.28 -19.02 12.81
CA ASP A 445 -8.19 -20.12 12.47
C ASP A 445 -8.75 -19.92 11.05
N PRO A 446 -8.42 -20.80 10.08
CA PRO A 446 -8.95 -20.74 8.72
C PRO A 446 -10.48 -20.73 8.65
N ALA A 447 -11.19 -21.31 9.62
CA ALA A 447 -12.66 -21.33 9.64
C ALA A 447 -13.27 -19.93 9.78
N THR A 448 -12.52 -18.96 10.31
CA THR A 448 -12.97 -17.58 10.55
C THR A 448 -12.71 -16.63 9.38
N ILE A 449 -12.19 -17.11 8.26
CA ILE A 449 -11.75 -16.24 7.16
C ILE A 449 -12.91 -15.46 6.51
N GLU A 450 -14.10 -16.05 6.43
CA GLU A 450 -15.28 -15.38 5.88
C GLU A 450 -15.78 -14.24 6.79
N ASP A 451 -15.66 -14.39 8.11
CA ASP A 451 -15.96 -13.30 9.05
C ASP A 451 -14.97 -12.15 8.89
N ALA A 452 -13.68 -12.45 8.68
CA ALA A 452 -12.67 -11.45 8.41
C ALA A 452 -12.93 -10.71 7.07
N ARG A 453 -13.38 -11.43 6.04
CA ARG A 453 -13.78 -10.81 4.75
C ARG A 453 -14.96 -9.87 4.91
N ALA A 454 -16.03 -10.33 5.57
CA ALA A 454 -17.20 -9.52 5.85
C ALA A 454 -16.86 -8.27 6.69
N ALA A 455 -15.94 -8.41 7.64
CA ALA A 455 -15.43 -7.29 8.42
C ALA A 455 -14.74 -6.23 7.54
N VAL A 456 -13.79 -6.63 6.67
CA VAL A 456 -13.10 -5.69 5.78
C VAL A 456 -14.06 -5.03 4.79
N ASP A 457 -15.05 -5.75 4.26
CA ASP A 457 -16.08 -5.21 3.39
C ASP A 457 -16.92 -4.13 4.10
N SER A 458 -17.34 -4.39 5.34
CA SER A 458 -18.07 -3.42 6.17
C SER A 458 -17.23 -2.19 6.52
N LEU A 459 -15.97 -2.40 6.93
CA LEU A 459 -15.06 -1.31 7.32
C LEU A 459 -14.69 -0.41 6.13
N SER A 460 -14.45 -1.01 4.96
CA SER A 460 -14.14 -0.25 3.75
C SER A 460 -15.33 0.57 3.24
N ALA A 461 -16.55 0.02 3.33
CA ALA A 461 -17.77 0.76 3.02
C ALA A 461 -17.95 1.99 3.93
N GLN A 462 -17.64 1.86 5.23
CA GLN A 462 -17.67 2.98 6.18
C GLN A 462 -16.60 4.04 5.87
N ALA A 463 -15.41 3.62 5.45
CA ALA A 463 -14.35 4.51 4.95
C ALA A 463 -14.66 5.10 3.56
N ARG A 464 -15.80 4.76 2.94
CA ARG A 464 -16.21 5.13 1.58
C ARG A 464 -15.22 4.70 0.49
N ILE A 465 -14.33 3.77 0.78
CA ILE A 465 -13.32 3.24 -0.13
C ILE A 465 -13.84 1.96 -0.77
N ARG A 466 -13.55 1.78 -2.06
CA ARG A 466 -13.86 0.52 -2.73
C ARG A 466 -12.63 -0.37 -2.78
N LEU A 467 -12.62 -1.37 -1.92
CA LEU A 467 -11.62 -2.44 -1.93
C LEU A 467 -12.04 -3.57 -2.87
N ARG A 468 -11.03 -4.26 -3.41
CA ARG A 468 -11.20 -5.44 -4.25
C ARG A 468 -10.19 -6.50 -3.83
N VAL A 469 -10.64 -7.74 -3.65
CA VAL A 469 -9.75 -8.88 -3.41
C VAL A 469 -8.76 -9.04 -4.57
N VAL A 470 -7.46 -9.19 -4.26
CA VAL A 470 -6.42 -9.37 -5.26
C VAL A 470 -6.37 -10.82 -5.75
N HIS A 471 -7.33 -11.19 -6.60
CA HIS A 471 -7.45 -12.57 -7.06
C HIS A 471 -6.23 -13.03 -7.88
N GLY A 472 -5.68 -14.20 -7.53
CA GLY A 472 -4.58 -14.85 -8.24
C GLY A 472 -3.19 -14.26 -7.97
N SER A 473 -3.08 -13.28 -7.07
CA SER A 473 -1.80 -12.63 -6.71
C SER A 473 -1.77 -12.23 -5.23
N GLN A 474 -2.35 -13.08 -4.38
CA GLN A 474 -2.46 -12.84 -2.93
C GLN A 474 -1.10 -12.78 -2.23
N ASP A 475 -0.14 -13.57 -2.68
CA ASP A 475 1.27 -13.58 -2.25
C ASP A 475 1.96 -12.23 -2.51
N SER A 476 1.81 -11.71 -3.73
CA SER A 476 2.37 -10.42 -4.14
C SER A 476 1.70 -9.26 -3.39
N ALA A 477 0.38 -9.32 -3.22
CA ALA A 477 -0.36 -8.32 -2.45
C ALA A 477 -0.02 -8.36 -0.94
N PHE A 478 0.19 -9.55 -0.39
CA PHE A 478 0.62 -9.71 0.99
C PHE A 478 1.99 -9.06 1.23
N ALA A 479 2.94 -9.29 0.32
CA ALA A 479 4.27 -8.67 0.35
C ALA A 479 4.22 -7.15 0.12
N ALA A 480 3.32 -6.69 -0.76
CA ALA A 480 3.08 -5.25 -0.99
C ALA A 480 2.60 -4.50 0.26
N GLY A 481 1.87 -5.19 1.15
CA GLY A 481 1.41 -4.64 2.43
C GLY A 481 2.43 -4.76 3.56
N LEU A 482 3.65 -5.26 3.31
CA LEU A 482 4.73 -5.26 4.29
C LEU A 482 5.53 -3.95 4.18
N PRO A 483 6.20 -3.50 5.25
CA PRO A 483 7.09 -2.34 5.21
C PRO A 483 8.42 -2.68 4.53
N LEU A 484 8.37 -3.14 3.27
CA LEU A 484 9.52 -3.50 2.43
C LEU A 484 9.79 -2.45 1.33
N GLY A 485 8.88 -1.49 1.13
CA GLY A 485 9.00 -0.48 0.08
C GLY A 485 8.96 -1.03 -1.34
N LEU A 486 8.25 -2.15 -1.57
CA LEU A 486 8.18 -2.76 -2.90
C LEU A 486 7.39 -1.87 -3.87
N VAL A 487 8.06 -1.40 -4.93
CA VAL A 487 7.46 -0.55 -5.97
C VAL A 487 6.79 -1.43 -7.02
N LEU A 488 5.58 -1.91 -6.74
CA LEU A 488 4.87 -2.92 -7.55
C LEU A 488 4.91 -2.71 -9.06
N PRO A 489 4.68 -1.49 -9.61
CA PRO A 489 4.72 -1.29 -11.05
C PRO A 489 6.06 -1.70 -11.67
N ARG A 490 7.20 -1.50 -10.99
CA ARG A 490 8.55 -1.80 -11.48
C ARG A 490 8.81 -3.31 -11.64
N HIS A 491 8.04 -4.16 -10.96
CA HIS A 491 8.12 -5.61 -11.07
C HIS A 491 7.27 -6.19 -12.22
N LEU A 492 6.45 -5.36 -12.88
CA LEU A 492 5.68 -5.80 -14.05
C LEU A 492 6.57 -5.82 -15.29
N ALA A 493 6.42 -6.86 -16.11
CA ALA A 493 7.12 -6.98 -17.40
C ALA A 493 6.65 -5.98 -18.48
N ILE A 494 5.69 -5.11 -18.17
CA ILE A 494 5.14 -4.11 -19.09
C ILE A 494 6.00 -2.83 -19.04
N PRO A 495 6.45 -2.29 -20.19
CA PRO A 495 7.26 -1.06 -20.24
C PRO A 495 6.61 0.15 -19.57
N HIS A 496 7.44 1.01 -18.94
CA HIS A 496 6.99 2.15 -18.12
C HIS A 496 6.06 3.12 -18.84
N ASP A 497 6.36 3.42 -20.11
CA ASP A 497 5.64 4.43 -20.89
C ASP A 497 4.21 3.98 -21.24
N ILE A 498 4.00 2.67 -21.35
CA ILE A 498 2.68 2.07 -21.55
C ILE A 498 1.92 2.02 -20.21
N ARG A 499 2.62 1.86 -19.07
CA ARG A 499 2.01 1.79 -17.74
C ARG A 499 1.37 3.10 -17.29
N ASP A 500 2.01 4.25 -17.55
CA ASP A 500 1.47 5.55 -17.15
C ASP A 500 0.28 6.00 -18.03
N GLN A 501 0.06 5.33 -19.17
CA GLN A 501 -1.05 5.57 -20.09
C GLN A 501 -2.21 4.57 -19.92
N LEU A 502 -2.08 3.55 -19.08
CA LEU A 502 -3.13 2.55 -18.78
C LEU A 502 -3.80 2.86 -17.43
#